data_AF-A0A7V8WES9-F1
#
_entry.id   AF-A0A7V8WES9-F1
#
_cell.length_a   1.000
_cell.length_b   1.000
_cell.length_c   1.000
_cell.angle_alpha   90.00
_cell.angle_beta   90.00
_cell.angle_gamma   90.00
#
_symmetry.space_group_name_H-M   'P 1'
#
loop_
_entity.id
_entity.type
_entity.pdbx_description
1 polymer ?
#
loop_
_entity_poly.entity_id
_entity_poly.type
_entity_poly.pdbx_seq_one_letter_code
_entity_poly.pdbx_strand_id
1 'polypeptide(L)' 'LVGVTLWRAILPLVVTDDEERRRAAAIKCPGLQSLTIHGARIFVLPNPSGRNANFTYAEMLAAFRGLRRFAAKANSDN' A
#
# COMPACT_ATOMS: atom_id res chain seq x y z
N LEU A 1 -1.14 -6.33 -4.70
CA LEU A 1 -1.99 -5.91 -3.55
C LEU A 1 -1.38 -6.50 -2.28
N VAL A 2 -1.25 -5.72 -1.20
CA VAL A 2 -0.72 -6.20 0.08
C VAL A 2 -1.46 -5.55 1.26
N GLY A 3 -1.59 -6.24 2.39
CA GLY A 3 -2.15 -5.66 3.62
C GLY A 3 -1.11 -4.83 4.40
N VAL A 4 -1.56 -3.85 5.20
CA VAL A 4 -0.66 -2.97 6.01
C VAL A 4 0.35 -3.77 6.84
N THR A 5 -0.09 -4.82 7.52
CA THR A 5 0.79 -5.64 8.39
C THR A 5 1.91 -6.31 7.61
N LEU A 6 1.57 -6.92 6.47
CA LEU A 6 2.55 -7.59 5.62
C LEU A 6 3.49 -6.58 4.96
N TRP A 7 2.98 -5.42 4.55
CA TRP A 7 3.78 -4.34 4.00
C TRP A 7 4.87 -3.87 4.97
N ARG A 8 4.52 -3.66 6.25
CA ARG A 8 5.49 -3.25 7.28
C ARG A 8 6.59 -4.28 7.53
N ALA A 9 6.29 -5.57 7.36
CA ALA A 9 7.27 -6.65 7.52
C ALA A 9 8.19 -6.79 6.31
N ILE A 10 7.67 -6.57 5.10
CA ILE A 10 8.43 -6.72 3.86
C ILE A 10 9.28 -5.48 3.55
N LEU A 11 8.83 -4.27 3.91
CA LEU A 11 9.52 -3.02 3.54
C LEU A 11 11.04 -3.01 3.85
N PRO A 12 11.51 -3.47 5.03
CA PRO A 12 12.95 -3.52 5.32
C PRO A 12 13.72 -4.56 4.50
N LEU A 13 13.03 -5.57 3.94
CA LEU A 13 13.61 -6.63 3.12
C LEU A 13 13.74 -6.23 1.65
N VAL A 14 12.88 -5.32 1.19
CA VAL A 14 12.86 -4.86 -0.22
C VAL A 14 13.62 -3.56 -0.43
N VAL A 15 13.84 -2.78 0.63
CA VAL A 15 14.63 -1.55 0.58
C VAL A 15 15.81 -1.65 1.54
N THR A 16 17.01 -1.81 0.96
CA THR A 16 18.27 -1.88 1.69
C THR A 16 18.87 -0.51 1.98
N ASP A 17 18.49 0.52 1.21
CA ASP A 17 18.93 1.89 1.43
C ASP A 17 18.07 2.61 2.48
N ASP A 18 18.71 3.20 3.49
CA ASP A 18 18.01 3.82 4.62
C ASP A 18 17.30 5.14 4.26
N GLU A 19 17.72 5.83 3.20
CA GLU A 19 17.05 7.03 2.71
C GLU A 19 15.77 6.67 1.95
N GLU A 20 15.86 5.71 1.04
CA GLU A 20 14.72 5.17 0.31
C GLU A 20 13.69 4.53 1.25
N ARG A 21 14.15 3.86 2.32
CA ARG A 21 13.28 3.31 3.35
C ARG A 21 12.51 4.41 4.09
N ARG A 22 13.18 5.52 4.44
CA ARG A 22 12.54 6.68 5.07
C ARG A 22 11.53 7.33 4.14
N ARG A 23 11.85 7.49 2.86
CA ARG A 23 10.93 8.02 1.84
C ARG A 23 9.69 7.12 1.69
N ALA A 24 9.88 5.80 1.61
CA ALA A 24 8.79 4.83 1.52
C ALA A 24 7.93 4.81 2.80
N ALA A 25 8.54 4.92 3.98
CA ALA A 25 7.83 5.02 5.25
C ALA A 25 7.08 6.34 5.46
N ALA A 26 7.53 7.42 4.81
CA ALA A 26 6.86 8.73 4.84
C ALA A 26 5.60 8.77 3.96
N ILE A 27 5.43 7.85 3.01
CA ILE A 27 4.21 7.76 2.20
C ILE A 27 3.06 7.29 3.09
N LYS A 28 1.94 8.01 3.01
CA LYS A 28 0.73 7.68 3.76
C LYS A 28 0.24 6.28 3.38
N CYS A 29 0.27 5.39 4.36
CA CYS A 29 -0.29 4.05 4.31
C CYS A 29 -1.64 4.06 5.06
N PRO A 30 -2.73 3.52 4.50
CA PRO A 30 -2.83 2.72 3.28
C PRO A 30 -2.95 3.53 1.97
N GLY A 31 -2.59 2.91 0.84
CA GLY A 31 -2.65 3.52 -0.49
C GLY A 31 -1.60 3.00 -1.47
N LEU A 32 -1.54 3.62 -2.66
CA LEU A 32 -0.48 3.37 -3.65
C LEU A 32 0.87 3.82 -3.08
N GLN A 33 1.89 2.97 -3.20
CA GLN A 33 3.25 3.25 -2.77
C GLN A 33 4.10 3.68 -3.97
N SER A 34 5.15 4.46 -3.72
CA SER A 34 6.14 4.80 -4.75
C SER A 34 7.03 3.62 -5.13
N LEU A 35 7.22 2.67 -4.21
CA LEU A 35 8.07 1.51 -4.44
C LEU A 35 7.42 0.53 -5.42
N THR A 36 8.23 0.03 -6.35
CA THR A 36 7.90 -1.13 -7.19
C THR A 36 8.76 -2.32 -6.79
N ILE A 37 8.17 -3.51 -6.76
CA ILE A 37 8.91 -4.77 -6.52
C ILE A 37 8.91 -5.54 -7.85
N HIS A 38 10.09 -5.73 -8.45
CA HIS A 38 10.23 -6.38 -9.77
C HIS A 38 9.28 -5.80 -10.85
N GLY A 39 9.14 -4.47 -10.91
CA GLY A 39 8.22 -3.77 -11.81
C GLY A 39 6.74 -3.80 -11.40
N ALA A 40 6.37 -4.57 -10.37
CA ALA A 40 5.02 -4.59 -9.85
C ALA A 40 4.75 -3.36 -8.96
N ARG A 41 3.67 -2.63 -9.25
CA ARG A 41 3.19 -1.51 -8.42
C ARG A 41 2.55 -2.03 -7.13
N ILE A 42 2.85 -1.39 -6.01
CA ILE A 42 2.37 -1.80 -4.69
C ILE A 42 1.21 -0.91 -4.23
N PHE A 43 0.05 -1.53 -4.02
CA PHE A 43 -1.10 -0.89 -3.37
C PHE A 43 -1.33 -1.56 -2.01
N VAL A 44 -1.31 -0.77 -0.94
CA VAL A 44 -1.49 -1.25 0.44
C VAL A 44 -2.92 -1.00 0.89
N LEU A 45 -3.57 -2.01 1.45
CA LEU A 45 -4.92 -1.90 2.00
C LEU A 45 -4.94 -2.18 3.52
N PRO A 46 -5.83 -1.53 4.28
CA PRO A 46 -6.12 -1.95 5.64
C PRO A 46 -6.71 -3.37 5.57
N ASN A 47 -6.14 -4.30 6.35
CA ASN A 47 -6.64 -5.67 6.43
C ASN A 47 -7.69 -5.72 7.57
N PRO A 48 -8.90 -6.26 7.40
CA PRO A 48 -9.96 -6.30 8.44
C PRO A 48 -9.65 -7.11 9.72
N SER A 49 -8.39 -7.49 9.96
CA SER A 49 -7.97 -8.10 11.23
C SER A 49 -7.99 -7.10 12.39
N GLY A 50 -8.17 -7.59 13.62
CA GLY A 50 -8.26 -6.75 14.82
C GLY A 50 -7.06 -5.81 15.07
N ARG A 51 -5.89 -6.08 14.46
CA ARG A 51 -4.71 -5.19 14.53
C ARG A 51 -4.85 -3.89 13.73
N ASN A 52 -5.86 -3.79 12.87
CA ASN A 52 -6.18 -2.61 12.07
C ASN A 52 -7.53 -1.99 12.49
N ALA A 53 -8.05 -2.32 13.69
CA ALA A 53 -9.29 -1.76 14.23
C ALA A 53 -9.27 -0.22 14.37
N ASN A 54 -8.08 0.39 14.29
CA ASN A 54 -7.90 1.84 14.27
C ASN A 54 -8.42 2.50 12.99
N PHE A 55 -8.70 1.74 11.92
CA PHE A 55 -9.33 2.29 10.72
C PHE A 55 -10.85 2.23 10.85
N THR A 56 -11.48 3.38 10.71
CA THR A 56 -12.93 3.47 10.53
C THR A 56 -13.37 2.76 9.25
N TYR A 57 -14.64 2.36 9.20
CA TYR A 57 -15.22 1.80 7.97
C TYR A 57 -15.05 2.74 6.77
N ALA A 58 -15.20 4.05 6.97
CA ALA A 58 -15.03 5.05 5.92
C ALA A 58 -13.60 5.07 5.36
N GLU A 59 -12.59 4.97 6.21
CA GLU A 59 -11.17 4.90 5.80
C GLU A 59 -10.88 3.61 5.03
N MET A 60 -11.41 2.47 5.49
CA MET A 60 -11.30 1.21 4.76
C MET A 60 -11.96 1.33 3.38
N LEU A 61 -13.21 1.79 3.32
CA LEU A 61 -13.94 1.96 2.06
C LEU A 61 -13.21 2.92 1.11
N ALA A 62 -12.64 4.00 1.61
CA ALA A 62 -11.85 4.94 0.81
C ALA A 62 -10.61 4.27 0.20
N ALA A 63 -9.89 3.45 0.97
CA ALA A 63 -8.72 2.71 0.49
C ALA A 63 -9.09 1.71 -0.63
N PHE A 64 -10.16 0.93 -0.45
CA PHE A 64 -10.64 -0.01 -1.47
C PHE A 64 -11.15 0.69 -2.74
N ARG A 65 -11.84 1.83 -2.60
CA ARG A 65 -12.22 2.67 -3.75
C ARG A 65 -10.99 3.22 -4.49
N GLY A 66 -9.93 3.56 -3.75
CA GLY A 66 -8.64 3.96 -4.31
C GLY A 66 -8.02 2.86 -5.18
N LEU A 67 -8.00 1.61 -4.70
CA LEU A 67 -7.53 0.47 -5.48
C LEU A 67 -8.33 0.29 -6.76
N ARG A 68 -9.67 0.35 -6.68
CA ARG A 68 -10.54 0.21 -7.86
C ARG A 68 -10.24 1.26 -8.93
N ARG A 69 -10.07 2.53 -8.54
CA ARG A 69 -9.72 3.61 -9.49
C ARG A 69 -8.35 3.36 -10.13
N PHE A 70 -7.38 2.95 -9.32
CA PHE A 70 -6.03 2.66 -9.81
C PHE A 70 -6.01 1.49 -10.80
N ALA A 71 -6.71 0.39 -10.49
CA ALA A 71 -6.83 -0.77 -11.37
C ALA A 71 -7.56 -0.43 -12.68
N ALA A 72 -8.64 0.36 -12.61
CA ALA A 72 -9.36 0.82 -13.80
C ALA A 72 -8.45 1.64 -14.73
N LYS A 73 -7.66 2.58 -14.18
CA LYS A 73 -6.67 3.35 -14.96
C LYS A 73 -5.56 2.47 -15.53
N ALA A 74 -5.05 1.52 -14.75
CA ALA A 74 -4.02 0.59 -15.22
C ALA A 74 -4.47 -0.22 -16.44
N ASN A 75 -5.76 -0.60 -16.49
CA ASN A 75 -6.32 -1.37 -17.59
C ASN A 75 -6.65 -0.51 -18.82
N SER A 76 -6.82 0.80 -18.67
CA SER A 76 -7.04 1.71 -19.81
C SER A 76 -5.74 2.18 -20.46
N ASP A 77 -4.63 2.12 -19.73
CA ASP A 77 -3.29 2.51 -20.22
C ASP A 77 -2.55 1.34 -20.91
N ASN A 78 -3.23 0.20 -21.13
CA ASN A 78 -2.68 -1.06 -21.64
C ASN A 78 -3.50 -1.58 -22.82
#